data_AF-A0A6N7QDB5-F1
#
_entry.id   AF-A0A6N7QDB5-F1
#
_cell.length_a   1.000
_cell.length_b   1.000
_cell.length_c   1.000
_cell.angle_alpha   90.00
_cell.angle_beta   90.00
_cell.angle_gamma   90.00
#
_symmetry.space_group_name_H-M   'P 1'
#
loop_
_entity.id
_entity.type
_entity.pdbx_description
1 polymer ?
#
loop_
_entity_poly.entity_id
_entity_poly.type
_entity_poly.pdbx_seq_one_letter_code
_entity_poly.pdbx_strand_id
1 'polypeptide(L)'
;MKIGHLRLIGVFIAALLIVVAASFYVGEGHFSVRKLDGAQLRSSPIASGKSSTETAVNVGGNDGEGAGEVADVTKTSLRGLKTGSGPFAGEAVLLSGDSMSLGKAKILFDRENFPSLLNGFERKYSGDPEAQALKRLYFSDMKRQLSGRSDISGVDFECGTTVCIGALRLKGGVDDPNLVESTLGKTNPVYGLMETSDAVGDVIEKRFSFSVDPKVNSISSN
;
A
#
# COMPACT_ATOMS: atom_id res chain seq x y z
N MET A 1 -10.69 -59.34 -15.44
CA MET A 1 -9.51 -58.72 -14.79
C MET A 1 -9.80 -57.24 -14.50
N LYS A 2 -10.35 -56.88 -13.33
CA LYS A 2 -10.69 -55.49 -12.94
C LYS A 2 -10.35 -55.18 -11.47
N ILE A 3 -9.41 -55.93 -10.88
CA ILE A 3 -9.06 -55.83 -9.44
C ILE A 3 -7.75 -55.04 -9.22
N GLY A 4 -6.97 -54.77 -10.28
CA GLY A 4 -5.69 -54.05 -10.18
C GLY A 4 -5.80 -52.53 -10.00
N HIS A 5 -6.79 -51.88 -10.63
CA HIS A 5 -6.90 -50.42 -10.61
C HIS A 5 -7.35 -49.83 -9.27
N LEU A 6 -8.18 -50.57 -8.50
CA LEU A 6 -8.65 -50.09 -7.20
C LEU A 6 -7.54 -50.06 -6.14
N ARG A 7 -6.58 -50.99 -6.22
CA ARG A 7 -5.44 -51.04 -5.31
C ARG A 7 -4.43 -49.92 -5.56
N LEU A 8 -4.26 -49.52 -6.82
CA LEU A 8 -3.35 -48.42 -7.16
C LEU A 8 -3.88 -47.08 -6.63
N ILE A 9 -5.18 -46.81 -6.79
CA ILE A 9 -5.82 -45.57 -6.30
C ILE A 9 -5.74 -45.48 -4.76
N GLY A 10 -5.94 -46.60 -4.05
CA GLY A 10 -5.83 -46.62 -2.59
C GLY A 10 -4.43 -46.28 -2.07
N VAL A 11 -3.38 -46.74 -2.75
CA VAL A 11 -1.98 -46.42 -2.38
C VAL A 11 -1.66 -44.95 -2.63
N PHE A 12 -2.15 -44.36 -3.73
CA PHE A 12 -1.94 -42.94 -4.02
C PHE A 12 -2.63 -42.03 -3.00
N ILE A 13 -3.85 -42.36 -2.58
CA ILE A 13 -4.58 -41.59 -1.55
C ILE A 13 -3.86 -41.68 -0.20
N ALA A 14 -3.40 -42.87 0.19
CA ALA A 14 -2.65 -43.05 1.44
C ALA A 14 -1.33 -42.26 1.44
N ALA A 15 -0.58 -42.27 0.33
CA ALA A 15 0.64 -41.50 0.19
C ALA A 15 0.39 -39.97 0.27
N LEU A 16 -0.69 -39.48 -0.35
CA LEU A 16 -1.05 -38.07 -0.31
C LEU A 16 -1.40 -37.61 1.12
N LEU A 17 -2.15 -38.44 1.87
CA LEU A 17 -2.50 -38.15 3.26
C LEU A 17 -1.27 -38.10 4.19
N ILE A 18 -0.27 -38.95 3.96
CA ILE A 18 0.99 -38.92 4.72
C ILE A 18 1.76 -37.62 4.47
N VAL A 19 1.83 -37.16 3.22
CA VAL A 19 2.52 -35.90 2.87
C VAL A 19 1.81 -34.68 3.48
N VAL A 20 0.48 -34.67 3.47
CA VAL A 20 -0.31 -33.61 4.11
C VAL A 20 -0.10 -33.63 5.63
N ALA A 21 -0.14 -34.79 6.28
CA ALA A 21 0.09 -34.90 7.72
C ALA A 21 1.51 -34.46 8.14
N ALA A 22 2.53 -34.79 7.34
CA ALA A 22 3.91 -34.34 7.58
C ALA A 22 4.06 -32.82 7.46
N SER A 23 3.28 -32.17 6.59
CA SER A 23 3.31 -30.71 6.40
C SER A 23 2.70 -29.95 7.58
N PHE A 24 1.77 -30.57 8.32
CA PHE A 24 1.21 -29.99 9.54
C PHE A 24 2.13 -30.12 10.77
N TYR A 25 3.11 -31.02 10.75
CA TYR A 25 3.96 -31.31 11.92
C TYR A 25 5.22 -30.44 12.03
N VAL A 26 5.53 -29.60 11.03
CA VAL A 26 6.74 -28.75 11.01
C VAL A 26 6.47 -27.32 11.55
N GLY A 27 5.31 -27.08 12.13
CA GLY A 27 4.83 -25.74 12.51
C GLY A 27 4.75 -25.42 14.00
N GLU A 28 5.62 -25.92 14.87
CA GLU A 28 5.73 -25.45 16.26
C GLU A 28 7.16 -25.02 16.62
N GLY A 29 7.53 -23.84 16.11
CA GLY A 29 8.70 -23.10 16.55
C GLY A 29 8.33 -22.13 17.68
N HIS A 30 8.83 -22.41 18.87
CA HIS A 30 8.68 -21.68 20.13
C HIS A 30 8.81 -20.13 19.99
N PHE A 31 7.76 -19.40 20.35
CA PHE A 31 7.84 -17.97 20.67
C PHE A 31 7.99 -17.80 22.20
N SER A 32 9.22 -17.55 22.67
CA SER A 32 9.47 -17.16 24.06
C SER A 32 9.24 -15.66 24.24
N VAL A 33 8.14 -15.30 24.89
CA VAL A 33 7.92 -13.95 25.41
C VAL A 33 8.84 -13.75 26.62
N ARG A 34 9.91 -12.97 26.45
CA ARG A 34 10.67 -12.45 27.58
C ARG A 34 9.83 -11.40 28.30
N LYS A 35 9.45 -11.75 29.52
CA LYS A 35 8.88 -10.90 30.55
C LYS A 35 9.86 -9.75 30.87
N LEU A 36 9.46 -8.50 30.64
CA LEU A 36 10.10 -7.34 31.27
C LEU A 36 9.23 -6.92 32.46
N ASP A 37 9.68 -7.31 33.64
CA ASP A 37 9.15 -6.83 34.92
C ASP A 37 9.65 -5.40 35.18
N GLY A 38 8.69 -4.53 35.52
CA GLY A 38 8.76 -3.30 36.33
C GLY A 38 10.04 -2.48 36.42
N ALA A 39 9.98 -1.26 35.88
CA ALA A 39 10.61 -0.10 36.51
C ALA A 39 9.66 1.11 36.43
N GLN A 40 8.93 1.29 37.52
CA GLN A 40 8.22 2.49 37.92
C GLN A 40 9.23 3.62 38.15
N LEU A 41 9.10 4.77 37.47
CA LEU A 41 9.62 6.04 37.98
C LEU A 41 8.70 7.21 37.57
N ARG A 42 7.80 7.52 38.51
CA ARG A 42 7.44 8.86 39.00
C ARG A 42 7.28 10.02 38.00
N SER A 43 6.02 10.44 37.90
CA SER A 43 5.58 11.82 37.69
C SER A 43 6.11 12.78 38.78
N SER A 44 6.57 13.96 38.37
CA SER A 44 6.52 15.18 39.16
C SER A 44 6.09 16.35 38.26
N PRO A 45 5.14 17.20 38.71
CA PRO A 45 4.74 18.41 38.00
C PRO A 45 5.67 19.59 38.37
N ILE A 46 5.94 20.48 37.42
CA ILE A 46 6.49 21.81 37.72
C ILE A 46 5.43 22.85 37.38
N ALA A 47 5.15 23.67 38.39
CA ALA A 47 4.19 24.74 38.42
C ALA A 47 4.67 26.01 37.70
N SER A 48 3.71 26.69 37.08
CA SER A 48 3.40 28.12 37.16
C SER A 48 4.53 29.15 37.25
N GLY A 49 4.63 29.99 36.22
CA GLY A 49 5.24 31.31 36.26
C GLY A 49 4.66 32.21 35.17
N LYS A 50 3.82 33.17 35.57
CA LYS A 50 3.25 34.24 34.73
C LYS A 50 4.26 35.37 34.52
N SER A 51 4.10 36.05 33.37
CA SER A 51 4.00 37.51 33.21
C SER A 51 5.16 38.31 32.59
N SER A 52 4.75 39.06 31.55
CA SER A 52 5.12 40.46 31.20
C SER A 52 6.32 40.75 30.30
N THR A 53 5.99 41.12 29.05
CA THR A 53 6.39 42.36 28.31
C THR A 53 7.66 43.10 28.73
N GLU A 54 8.55 43.40 27.78
CA GLU A 54 8.69 44.76 27.22
C GLU A 54 9.64 44.83 26.02
N THR A 55 9.34 45.80 25.17
CA THR A 55 9.95 46.18 23.89
C THR A 55 11.29 46.89 24.10
N ALA A 56 12.27 46.64 23.22
CA ALA A 56 13.30 47.62 22.90
C ALA A 56 13.65 47.55 21.41
N VAL A 57 13.25 48.61 20.72
CA VAL A 57 13.63 48.99 19.36
C VAL A 57 15.12 49.37 19.36
N ASN A 58 15.86 48.92 18.35
CA ASN A 58 17.03 49.68 17.88
C ASN A 58 17.06 49.69 16.36
N VAL A 59 16.85 50.89 15.83
CA VAL A 59 17.04 51.27 14.43
C VAL A 59 18.49 51.73 14.28
N GLY A 60 19.22 51.10 13.37
CA GLY A 60 20.52 51.56 12.89
C GLY A 60 20.71 51.04 11.48
N GLY A 61 20.37 51.87 10.50
CA GLY A 61 20.56 51.56 9.08
C GLY A 61 22.03 51.65 8.68
N ASN A 62 22.42 50.77 7.76
CA ASN A 62 23.38 51.11 6.73
C ASN A 62 23.12 50.26 5.48
N ASP A 63 23.07 50.93 4.34
CA ASP A 63 22.70 50.44 3.03
C ASP A 63 23.80 49.57 2.39
N GLY A 64 23.42 48.56 1.60
CA GLY A 64 24.32 47.90 0.64
C GLY A 64 24.03 46.41 0.34
N GLU A 65 23.52 46.16 -0.87
CA GLU A 65 23.69 44.93 -1.68
C GLU A 65 23.05 43.59 -1.23
N GLY A 66 21.76 43.45 -1.53
CA GLY A 66 21.30 42.56 -2.62
C GLY A 66 21.58 41.05 -2.53
N ALA A 67 20.70 40.35 -1.81
CA ALA A 67 20.16 39.00 -2.04
C ALA A 67 21.09 37.94 -2.68
N GLY A 68 21.51 36.89 -1.97
CA GLY A 68 20.62 36.03 -1.19
C GLY A 68 20.66 34.64 -1.81
N GLU A 69 21.63 33.85 -1.33
CA GLU A 69 21.88 32.45 -1.68
C GLU A 69 20.67 31.58 -1.32
N VAL A 70 19.88 31.22 -2.34
CA VAL A 70 18.84 30.18 -2.23
C VAL A 70 19.45 28.92 -2.82
N ALA A 71 20.00 28.09 -1.93
CA ALA A 71 20.45 26.76 -2.27
C ALA A 71 19.33 26.00 -2.99
N ASP A 72 19.69 25.52 -4.18
CA ASP A 72 18.96 24.68 -5.12
C ASP A 72 18.42 23.40 -4.46
N VAL A 73 17.30 23.51 -3.73
CA VAL A 73 16.55 22.38 -3.14
C VAL A 73 15.84 21.55 -4.21
N THR A 74 15.79 22.02 -5.46
CA THR A 74 15.10 21.32 -6.56
C THR A 74 15.92 20.17 -7.15
N LYS A 75 17.24 20.10 -6.91
CA LYS A 75 18.13 19.09 -7.51
C LYS A 75 18.28 17.80 -6.69
N THR A 76 17.74 17.75 -5.47
CA THR A 76 17.89 16.59 -4.56
C THR A 76 16.78 15.54 -4.72
N SER A 77 15.65 15.87 -5.38
CA SER A 77 14.50 14.95 -5.50
C SER A 77 14.61 13.93 -6.65
N LEU A 78 15.51 14.12 -7.62
CA LEU A 78 15.64 13.22 -8.78
C LEU A 78 16.73 12.14 -8.65
N ARG A 79 17.48 12.10 -7.55
CA ARG A 79 18.53 11.07 -7.32
C ARG A 79 17.98 9.71 -6.88
N GLY A 80 16.69 9.59 -6.55
CA GLY A 80 16.05 8.34 -6.11
C GLY A 80 15.44 7.47 -7.22
N LEU A 81 15.46 7.92 -8.49
CA LEU A 81 14.89 7.17 -9.63
C LEU A 81 15.83 6.10 -10.22
N LYS A 82 16.99 5.87 -9.60
CA LYS A 82 17.96 4.89 -10.08
C LYS A 82 18.07 3.73 -9.10
N THR A 83 17.15 2.76 -9.24
CA THR A 83 17.37 1.29 -9.18
C THR A 83 16.04 0.55 -9.00
N GLY A 84 15.70 -0.31 -9.99
CA GLY A 84 14.59 -1.25 -9.90
C GLY A 84 13.95 -1.55 -11.26
N SER A 85 14.74 -2.07 -12.20
CA SER A 85 14.39 -2.24 -13.62
C SER A 85 13.20 -3.17 -13.88
N GLY A 86 12.01 -2.59 -13.90
CA GLY A 86 10.91 -2.89 -14.82
C GLY A 86 10.43 -1.57 -15.42
N PRO A 87 9.64 -1.55 -16.52
CA PRO A 87 9.15 -0.30 -17.13
C PRO A 87 8.29 0.53 -16.16
N PHE A 88 7.71 -0.10 -15.14
CA PHE A 88 6.86 0.53 -14.13
C PHE A 88 7.40 0.22 -12.73
N ALA A 89 8.14 1.14 -12.11
CA ALA A 89 8.76 0.92 -10.80
C ALA A 89 8.33 1.99 -9.80
N GLY A 90 7.50 1.58 -8.84
CA GLY A 90 7.09 2.40 -7.69
C GLY A 90 6.06 3.48 -8.00
N GLU A 91 5.76 4.31 -6.99
CA GLU A 91 4.63 5.26 -7.04
C GLU A 91 4.81 6.44 -8.00
N ALA A 92 6.06 6.85 -8.27
CA ALA A 92 6.35 7.98 -9.15
C ALA A 92 5.80 7.80 -10.59
N VAL A 93 5.55 6.56 -11.02
CA VAL A 93 4.99 6.28 -12.36
C VAL A 93 3.50 6.63 -12.45
N LEU A 94 2.80 6.78 -11.33
CA LEU A 94 1.39 7.18 -11.28
C LEU A 94 1.21 8.67 -10.98
N LEU A 95 2.27 9.38 -10.63
CA LEU A 95 2.22 10.77 -10.19
C LEU A 95 2.60 11.74 -11.30
N SER A 96 2.05 12.95 -11.22
CA SER A 96 2.45 14.13 -11.97
C SER A 96 2.51 15.34 -11.04
N GLY A 97 3.70 15.62 -10.50
CA GLY A 97 3.84 16.57 -9.39
C GLY A 97 3.04 16.07 -8.18
N ASP A 98 2.21 16.94 -7.61
CA ASP A 98 1.35 16.64 -6.46
C ASP A 98 -0.03 16.09 -6.85
N SER A 99 -0.14 15.42 -8.00
CA SER A 99 -1.42 14.88 -8.51
C SER A 99 -1.28 13.46 -9.06
N MET A 100 -2.37 12.70 -9.03
CA MET A 100 -2.46 11.42 -9.73
C MET A 100 -2.63 11.67 -11.24
N SER A 101 -1.82 11.03 -12.08
CA SER A 101 -1.88 11.22 -13.53
C SER A 101 -2.85 10.23 -14.19
N LEU A 102 -3.97 10.75 -14.70
CA LEU A 102 -4.99 9.97 -15.40
C LEU A 102 -4.45 9.35 -16.69
N GLY A 103 -3.65 10.09 -17.46
CA GLY A 103 -3.05 9.60 -18.70
C GLY A 103 -2.14 8.40 -18.45
N LYS A 104 -1.31 8.46 -17.41
CA LYS A 104 -0.45 7.33 -17.00
C LYS A 104 -1.28 6.18 -16.44
N ALA A 105 -2.26 6.46 -15.57
CA ALA A 105 -3.11 5.43 -14.98
C ALA A 105 -3.88 4.65 -16.04
N LYS A 106 -4.39 5.31 -17.09
CA LYS A 106 -5.08 4.63 -18.21
C LYS A 106 -4.21 3.58 -18.90
N ILE A 107 -2.91 3.86 -19.07
CA ILE A 107 -1.96 2.91 -19.67
C ILE A 107 -1.58 1.81 -18.67
N LEU A 108 -1.30 2.20 -17.43
CA LEU A 108 -0.81 1.30 -16.40
C LEU A 108 -1.86 0.35 -15.85
N PHE A 109 -3.12 0.77 -15.89
CA PHE A 109 -4.28 -0.04 -15.54
C PHE A 109 -4.82 -0.82 -16.73
N ASP A 110 -4.11 -0.86 -17.85
CA ASP A 110 -4.38 -1.84 -18.91
C ASP A 110 -4.03 -3.25 -18.41
N ARG A 111 -4.73 -4.29 -18.88
CA ARG A 111 -4.65 -5.65 -18.30
C ARG A 111 -3.29 -6.27 -18.51
N GLU A 112 -2.65 -5.90 -19.60
CA GLU A 112 -1.34 -6.34 -20.01
C GLU A 112 -0.24 -5.66 -19.17
N ASN A 113 -0.48 -4.43 -18.68
CA ASN A 113 0.50 -3.64 -17.94
C ASN A 113 0.38 -3.76 -16.41
N PHE A 114 -0.84 -3.93 -15.90
CA PHE A 114 -1.12 -3.90 -14.46
C PHE A 114 -0.32 -4.92 -13.65
N PRO A 115 -0.15 -6.19 -14.07
CA PRO A 115 0.68 -7.15 -13.33
C PRO A 115 2.13 -6.68 -13.18
N SER A 116 2.68 -6.02 -14.20
CA SER A 116 4.05 -5.47 -14.15
C SER A 116 4.15 -4.28 -13.21
N LEU A 117 3.12 -3.43 -13.16
CA LEU A 117 3.02 -2.33 -12.21
C LEU A 117 2.98 -2.86 -10.77
N LEU A 118 2.10 -3.83 -10.49
CA LEU A 118 1.95 -4.44 -9.17
C LEU A 118 3.27 -5.05 -8.67
N ASN A 119 3.91 -5.88 -9.51
CA ASN A 119 5.20 -6.47 -9.20
C ASN A 119 6.31 -5.40 -9.02
N GLY A 120 6.19 -4.26 -9.72
CA GLY A 120 7.09 -3.13 -9.57
C GLY A 120 7.00 -2.47 -8.20
N PHE A 121 5.79 -2.34 -7.65
CA PHE A 121 5.58 -1.88 -6.27
C PHE A 121 6.13 -2.88 -5.26
N GLU A 122 5.75 -4.15 -5.36
CA GLU A 122 6.20 -5.20 -4.44
C GLU A 122 7.74 -5.24 -4.36
N ARG A 123 8.42 -5.32 -5.50
CA ARG A 123 9.89 -5.39 -5.52
C ARG A 123 10.53 -4.14 -4.91
N LYS A 124 10.01 -2.95 -5.20
CA LYS A 124 10.59 -1.69 -4.72
C LYS A 124 10.39 -1.51 -3.21
N TYR A 125 9.25 -1.94 -2.67
CA TYR A 125 8.83 -1.62 -1.30
C TYR A 125 8.78 -2.80 -0.34
N SER A 126 9.18 -4.00 -0.78
CA SER A 126 9.27 -5.20 0.07
C SER A 126 10.16 -5.02 1.31
N GLY A 127 11.22 -4.23 1.20
CA GLY A 127 12.14 -3.92 2.31
C GLY A 127 11.82 -2.62 3.07
N ASP A 128 10.78 -1.89 2.68
CA ASP A 128 10.45 -0.59 3.27
C ASP A 128 9.43 -0.73 4.41
N PRO A 129 9.80 -0.42 5.67
CA PRO A 129 8.92 -0.65 6.81
C PRO A 129 7.66 0.23 6.80
N GLU A 130 7.73 1.44 6.25
CA GLU A 130 6.60 2.37 6.16
C GLU A 130 5.59 1.87 5.11
N ALA A 131 6.08 1.49 3.93
CA ALA A 131 5.22 0.91 2.90
C ALA A 131 4.56 -0.39 3.36
N GLN A 132 5.29 -1.26 4.09
CA GLN A 132 4.71 -2.48 4.67
C GLN A 132 3.67 -2.17 5.75
N ALA A 133 3.86 -1.11 6.55
CA ALA A 133 2.86 -0.68 7.54
C ALA A 133 1.58 -0.18 6.85
N LEU A 134 1.70 0.66 5.83
CA LEU A 134 0.58 1.14 5.02
C LEU A 134 -0.17 -0.02 4.35
N LYS A 135 0.56 -0.94 3.70
CA LYS A 135 -0.02 -2.13 3.09
C LYS A 135 -0.85 -2.92 4.10
N ARG A 136 -0.32 -3.19 5.30
CA ARG A 136 -1.04 -3.92 6.36
C ARG A 136 -2.29 -3.19 6.82
N LEU A 137 -2.20 -1.88 7.05
CA LEU A 137 -3.31 -1.04 7.50
C LEU A 137 -4.47 -1.09 6.51
N TYR A 138 -4.23 -0.71 5.25
CA TYR A 138 -5.26 -0.65 4.23
C TYR A 138 -5.77 -2.03 3.84
N PHE A 139 -4.90 -3.04 3.73
CA PHE A 139 -5.32 -4.39 3.38
C PHE A 139 -6.20 -5.02 4.47
N SER A 140 -5.90 -4.78 5.75
CA SER A 140 -6.76 -5.21 6.86
C SER A 140 -8.14 -4.58 6.79
N ASP A 141 -8.20 -3.28 6.47
CA ASP A 141 -9.47 -2.57 6.29
C ASP A 141 -10.27 -3.09 5.11
N MET A 142 -9.64 -3.28 3.95
CA MET A 142 -10.30 -3.86 2.79
C MET A 142 -10.86 -5.25 3.10
N LYS A 143 -10.09 -6.12 3.76
CA LYS A 143 -10.58 -7.44 4.18
C LYS A 143 -11.80 -7.36 5.09
N ARG A 144 -11.83 -6.38 6.01
CA ARG A 144 -12.98 -6.16 6.88
C ARG A 144 -14.22 -5.72 6.08
N GLN A 145 -14.06 -4.81 5.12
CA GLN A 145 -15.18 -4.34 4.28
C GLN A 145 -15.70 -5.42 3.32
N LEU A 146 -14.80 -6.26 2.81
CA LEU A 146 -15.14 -7.38 1.92
C LEU A 146 -15.64 -8.62 2.68
N SER A 147 -15.57 -8.61 4.01
CA SER A 147 -16.05 -9.71 4.83
C SER A 147 -17.54 -9.98 4.58
N GLY A 148 -17.89 -11.23 4.29
CA GLY A 148 -19.26 -11.63 3.98
C GLY A 148 -19.63 -11.54 2.49
N ARG A 149 -18.76 -10.99 1.63
CA ARG A 149 -18.93 -11.06 0.18
C ARG A 149 -18.44 -12.39 -0.37
N SER A 150 -19.36 -13.21 -0.86
CA SER A 150 -19.06 -14.51 -1.45
C SER A 150 -18.63 -14.43 -2.91
N ASP A 151 -18.84 -13.29 -3.56
CA ASP A 151 -18.58 -12.99 -4.97
C ASP A 151 -17.18 -12.40 -5.22
N ILE A 152 -16.41 -12.07 -4.18
CA ILE A 152 -15.00 -11.72 -4.32
C ILE A 152 -14.17 -12.99 -4.53
N SER A 153 -13.47 -13.07 -5.66
CA SER A 153 -12.62 -14.20 -6.03
C SER A 153 -11.12 -13.94 -5.81
N GLY A 154 -10.71 -12.68 -5.66
CA GLY A 154 -9.32 -12.34 -5.38
C GLY A 154 -9.11 -10.87 -5.06
N VAL A 155 -8.04 -10.59 -4.31
CA VAL A 155 -7.56 -9.26 -3.98
C VAL A 155 -6.05 -9.24 -4.13
N ASP A 156 -5.55 -8.41 -5.03
CA ASP A 156 -4.13 -8.07 -5.12
C ASP A 156 -3.94 -6.64 -4.63
N PHE A 157 -2.91 -6.39 -3.83
CA PHE A 157 -2.72 -5.08 -3.23
C PHE A 157 -1.28 -4.83 -2.82
N GLU A 158 -0.75 -3.68 -3.24
CA GLU A 158 0.57 -3.20 -2.88
C GLU A 158 0.54 -1.72 -2.53
N CYS A 159 1.43 -1.30 -1.63
CA CYS A 159 1.62 0.10 -1.31
C CYS A 159 3.08 0.49 -1.48
N GLY A 160 3.29 1.72 -1.93
CA GLY A 160 4.49 2.48 -1.68
C GLY A 160 4.39 3.22 -0.35
N THR A 161 5.08 4.34 -0.26
CA THR A 161 5.10 5.21 0.91
C THR A 161 3.96 6.24 0.89
N THR A 162 3.43 6.56 -0.29
CA THR A 162 2.36 7.56 -0.44
C THR A 162 1.22 7.12 -1.34
N VAL A 163 1.43 6.13 -2.21
CA VAL A 163 0.40 5.60 -3.12
C VAL A 163 0.21 4.11 -2.89
N CYS A 164 -1.03 3.65 -2.95
CA CYS A 164 -1.38 2.24 -2.98
C CYS A 164 -2.08 1.89 -4.30
N ILE A 165 -1.89 0.64 -4.73
CA ILE A 165 -2.49 0.08 -5.95
C ILE A 165 -3.08 -1.28 -5.64
N GLY A 166 -4.11 -1.68 -6.38
CA GLY A 166 -4.67 -3.00 -6.21
C GLY A 166 -5.67 -3.40 -7.28
N ALA A 167 -6.08 -4.66 -7.20
CA ALA A 167 -7.15 -5.23 -8.00
C ALA A 167 -8.13 -6.01 -7.13
N LEU A 168 -9.42 -5.81 -7.36
CA LEU A 168 -10.50 -6.64 -6.83
C LEU A 168 -11.09 -7.46 -7.97
N ARG A 169 -11.24 -8.77 -7.77
CA ARG A 169 -11.87 -9.66 -8.75
C ARG A 169 -13.22 -10.12 -8.22
N LEU A 170 -14.28 -9.87 -8.99
CA LEU A 170 -15.64 -10.33 -8.72
C LEU A 170 -15.95 -11.50 -9.68
N LYS A 171 -16.58 -12.57 -9.18
CA LYS A 171 -17.10 -13.66 -10.03
C LYS A 171 -18.61 -13.50 -10.24
N GLY A 172 -19.14 -14.10 -11.31
CA GLY A 172 -20.58 -14.09 -11.63
C GLY A 172 -20.99 -13.06 -12.68
N GLY A 173 -20.03 -12.37 -13.31
CA GLY A 173 -20.28 -11.52 -14.49
C GLY A 173 -21.10 -10.26 -14.26
N VAL A 174 -21.48 -9.97 -13.01
CA VAL A 174 -22.22 -8.76 -12.63
C VAL A 174 -21.25 -7.76 -12.02
N ASP A 175 -21.15 -6.59 -12.64
CA ASP A 175 -20.34 -5.49 -12.12
C ASP A 175 -21.02 -4.82 -10.92
N ASP A 176 -20.21 -4.38 -9.95
CA ASP A 176 -20.62 -3.54 -8.83
C ASP A 176 -19.86 -2.21 -8.92
N PRO A 177 -20.46 -1.15 -9.51
CA PRO A 177 -19.75 0.09 -9.78
C PRO A 177 -19.18 0.76 -8.52
N ASN A 178 -19.72 0.48 -7.34
CA ASN A 178 -19.30 1.11 -6.09
C ASN A 178 -18.36 0.23 -5.25
N LEU A 179 -17.91 -0.92 -5.78
CA LEU A 179 -17.12 -1.87 -4.99
C LEU A 179 -15.86 -1.23 -4.41
N VAL A 180 -15.05 -0.56 -5.22
CA VAL A 180 -13.77 0.01 -4.77
C VAL A 180 -14.02 1.12 -3.75
N GLU A 181 -14.92 2.06 -4.08
CA GLU A 181 -15.28 3.17 -3.18
C GLU A 181 -15.84 2.68 -1.84
N SER A 182 -16.71 1.66 -1.85
CA SER A 182 -17.27 1.09 -0.62
C SER A 182 -16.29 0.24 0.20
N THR A 183 -15.19 -0.18 -0.42
CA THR A 183 -14.11 -0.95 0.21
C THR A 183 -13.04 -0.04 0.81
N LEU A 184 -12.82 1.13 0.24
CA LEU A 184 -11.82 2.11 0.64
C LEU A 184 -12.44 3.30 1.41
N GLY A 185 -11.62 4.17 1.99
CA GLY A 185 -12.07 5.47 2.52
C GLY A 185 -12.90 5.46 3.82
N LYS A 186 -13.46 4.32 4.24
CA LYS A 186 -14.36 4.26 5.41
C LYS A 186 -13.68 4.45 6.76
N THR A 187 -12.44 3.99 6.89
CA THR A 187 -11.71 3.99 8.17
C THR A 187 -10.41 4.78 8.06
N ASN A 188 -9.79 4.79 6.88
CA ASN A 188 -8.60 5.56 6.58
C ASN A 188 -8.85 6.44 5.35
N PRO A 189 -8.37 7.69 5.34
CA PRO A 189 -8.61 8.62 4.23
C PRO A 189 -7.92 8.15 2.96
N VAL A 190 -8.58 8.34 1.83
CA VAL A 190 -8.02 8.07 0.50
C VAL A 190 -8.17 9.31 -0.36
N TYR A 191 -7.15 9.62 -1.14
CA TYR A 191 -7.08 10.80 -1.99
C TYR A 191 -6.75 10.40 -3.42
N GLY A 192 -7.23 11.16 -4.41
CA GLY A 192 -6.93 10.90 -5.82
C GLY A 192 -7.29 9.47 -6.28
N LEU A 193 -8.41 8.93 -5.80
CA LEU A 193 -8.85 7.58 -6.17
C LEU A 193 -9.10 7.51 -7.68
N MET A 194 -8.40 6.60 -8.34
CA MET A 194 -8.61 6.25 -9.75
C MET A 194 -8.93 4.77 -9.84
N GLU A 195 -9.82 4.42 -10.74
CA GLU A 195 -10.19 3.04 -11.00
C GLU A 195 -10.52 2.78 -12.47
N THR A 196 -10.42 1.52 -12.86
CA THR A 196 -10.93 0.98 -14.12
C THR A 196 -11.53 -0.40 -13.87
N SER A 197 -12.40 -0.86 -14.76
CA SER A 197 -13.06 -2.16 -14.68
C SER A 197 -13.03 -2.86 -16.02
N ASP A 198 -12.53 -4.09 -16.07
CA ASP A 198 -12.54 -4.95 -17.26
C ASP A 198 -13.23 -6.29 -16.95
N ALA A 199 -13.99 -6.80 -17.92
CA ALA A 199 -14.58 -8.12 -17.86
C ALA A 199 -13.68 -9.16 -18.58
N VAL A 200 -13.40 -10.28 -17.91
CA VAL A 200 -12.66 -11.42 -18.46
C VAL A 200 -13.47 -12.69 -18.18
N GLY A 201 -14.24 -13.13 -19.17
CA GLY A 201 -15.18 -14.24 -18.99
C GLY A 201 -16.26 -13.87 -17.98
N ASP A 202 -16.38 -14.66 -16.91
CA ASP A 202 -17.33 -14.44 -15.82
C ASP A 202 -16.74 -13.65 -14.64
N VAL A 203 -15.55 -13.08 -14.82
CA VAL A 203 -14.84 -12.30 -13.80
C VAL A 203 -14.81 -10.82 -14.20
N ILE A 204 -15.20 -9.94 -13.29
CA ILE A 204 -14.95 -8.50 -13.41
C ILE A 204 -13.71 -8.18 -12.56
N GLU A 205 -12.67 -7.62 -13.18
CA GLU A 205 -11.48 -7.14 -12.49
C GLU A 205 -11.52 -5.61 -12.40
N LYS A 206 -11.59 -5.09 -11.18
CA LYS A 206 -11.46 -3.66 -10.88
C LYS A 206 -10.06 -3.35 -10.42
N ARG A 207 -9.33 -2.53 -11.18
CA ARG A 207 -7.99 -2.07 -10.82
C ARG A 207 -8.06 -0.63 -10.37
N PHE A 208 -7.33 -0.31 -9.31
CA PHE A 208 -7.42 0.98 -8.67
C PHE A 208 -6.09 1.44 -8.11
N SER A 209 -6.00 2.76 -7.87
CA SER A 209 -4.95 3.38 -7.07
C SER A 209 -5.50 4.54 -6.28
N PHE A 210 -4.90 4.83 -5.14
CA PHE A 210 -5.16 6.03 -4.36
C PHE A 210 -3.90 6.47 -3.64
N SER A 211 -3.87 7.74 -3.24
CA SER A 211 -2.86 8.27 -2.34
C SER A 211 -3.37 8.34 -0.90
N VAL A 212 -2.44 8.25 0.04
CA VAL A 212 -2.65 8.51 1.47
C VAL A 212 -2.18 9.92 1.87
N ASP A 213 -1.50 10.63 0.97
CA ASP A 213 -1.04 12.01 1.20
C ASP A 213 -2.15 12.99 0.78
N PRO A 214 -2.67 13.83 1.70
CA PRO A 214 -3.68 14.84 1.38
C PRO A 214 -3.22 15.90 0.37
N LYS A 215 -1.91 16.04 0.13
CA LYS A 215 -1.38 16.91 -0.93
C LYS A 215 -1.69 16.35 -2.32
N VAL A 216 -1.84 15.03 -2.44
CA VAL A 216 -2.19 14.34 -3.69
C VAL A 216 -3.70 14.13 -3.76
N ASN A 217 -4.46 15.21 -3.67
CA ASN A 217 -5.93 15.19 -3.65
C ASN A 217 -6.57 15.44 -5.02
N SER A 218 -5.77 15.65 -6.06
CA SER A 218 -6.23 15.96 -7.41
C SER A 218 -5.83 14.90 -8.41
N ILE A 219 -6.62 14.80 -9.49
CA ILE A 219 -6.32 13.99 -10.66
C ILE A 219 -6.02 14.95 -11.82
N SER A 220 -4.86 14.76 -12.45
CA SER A 220 -4.42 15.52 -13.62
C SER A 220 -4.63 14.72 -14.89
N SER A 221 -5.16 15.35 -15.94
CA SER A 221 -5.43 14.75 -17.25
C SER A 221 -4.24 14.78 -18.22
N ASN A 222 -3.04 15.06 -17.71
CA ASN A 222 -1.84 15.22 -18.53
C ASN A 222 -1.31 13.92 -19.14
#